data_AF-A0A849EY72-F1
#
_entry.id   AF-A0A849EY72-F1
#
_cell.length_a   1.000
_cell.length_b   1.000
_cell.length_c   1.000
_cell.angle_alpha   90.00
_cell.angle_beta   90.00
_cell.angle_gamma   90.00
#
_symmetry.space_group_name_H-M   'P 1'
#
loop_
_entity.id
_entity.type
_entity.pdbx_description
1 polymer ?
#
loop_
_entity_poly.entity_id
_entity_poly.type
_entity_poly.pdbx_seq_one_letter_code
_entity_poly.pdbx_strand_id
1 'polypeptide(L)'
;MIVPPEERIATFDNDGTLWVEQPLYTQLAFAIERVKMLAPEHPEWKDKPPYKAILEGDIKAALSGGEHAIVELIMATHAGMTTEAFEQVVKAWIADAKHPRFKKLYTQCIYQPMLELIGLLKANGFKTWIVSAGGIEFMRPWTEKV
;
A
#
# COMPACT_ATOMS: atom_id res chain seq x y z
N MET A 1 -36.17 -0.93 3.68
CA MET A 1 -35.80 0.23 2.85
C MET A 1 -34.89 -0.27 1.73
N ILE A 2 -35.16 0.08 0.48
CA ILE A 2 -34.34 -0.30 -0.68
C ILE A 2 -33.53 0.94 -1.07
N VAL A 3 -32.25 0.79 -1.41
CA VAL A 3 -31.41 1.88 -1.94
C VAL A 3 -31.74 2.09 -3.43
N PRO A 4 -32.19 3.29 -3.86
CA PRO A 4 -32.43 3.62 -5.26
C PRO A 4 -31.17 3.37 -6.11
N PRO A 5 -31.28 2.86 -7.35
CA PRO A 5 -30.11 2.53 -8.19
C PRO A 5 -29.05 3.63 -8.28
N GLU A 6 -29.46 4.89 -8.38
CA GLU A 6 -28.61 6.07 -8.46
C GLU A 6 -27.81 6.34 -7.16
N GLU A 7 -28.29 5.85 -6.02
CA GLU A 7 -27.66 5.99 -4.70
C GLU A 7 -26.85 4.76 -4.28
N ARG A 8 -26.78 3.72 -5.13
CA ARG A 8 -26.05 2.49 -4.81
C ARG A 8 -24.54 2.69 -4.93
N ILE A 9 -23.96 3.33 -3.93
CA ILE A 9 -22.53 3.55 -3.78
C ILE A 9 -22.06 2.80 -2.54
N ALA A 10 -21.10 1.91 -2.70
CA ALA A 10 -20.43 1.21 -1.61
C ALA A 10 -18.95 1.59 -1.59
N THR A 11 -18.45 2.02 -0.43
CA THR A 11 -17.04 2.39 -0.22
C THR A 11 -16.37 1.39 0.69
N PHE A 12 -15.16 1.00 0.35
CA PHE A 12 -14.33 0.08 1.11
C PHE A 12 -13.00 0.76 1.41
N ASP A 13 -12.53 0.67 2.66
CA ASP A 13 -11.09 0.83 2.89
C ASP A 13 -10.34 -0.34 2.25
N ASN A 14 -9.02 -0.21 2.06
CA ASN A 14 -8.17 -1.25 1.48
C ASN A 14 -7.41 -2.04 2.56
N ASP A 15 -6.48 -1.37 3.25
CA ASP A 15 -5.68 -1.97 4.33
C ASP A 15 -6.58 -2.42 5.49
N GLY A 16 -6.42 -3.65 5.96
CA GLY A 16 -7.23 -4.23 7.03
C GLY A 16 -8.67 -4.60 6.62
N THR A 17 -9.14 -4.15 5.45
CA THR A 17 -10.53 -4.35 4.98
C THR A 17 -10.65 -5.22 3.73
N LEU A 18 -9.83 -5.02 2.70
CA LEU A 18 -9.80 -5.87 1.50
C LEU A 18 -8.61 -6.84 1.52
N TRP A 19 -7.52 -6.45 2.19
CA TRP A 19 -6.33 -7.28 2.36
C TRP A 19 -5.67 -7.07 3.72
N VAL A 20 -4.66 -7.90 4.01
CA VAL A 20 -3.94 -7.86 5.28
C VAL A 20 -3.08 -6.60 5.42
N GLU A 21 -3.12 -5.96 6.59
CA GLU A 21 -2.28 -4.81 6.96
C GLU A 21 -1.22 -5.12 8.05
N GLN A 22 -1.20 -6.35 8.57
CA GLN A 22 -0.30 -6.75 9.67
C GLN A 22 0.85 -7.59 9.14
N PRO A 23 2.12 -7.33 9.53
CA PRO A 23 2.54 -6.48 10.65
C PRO A 23 2.71 -5.00 10.30
N LEU A 24 2.70 -4.67 9.01
CA LEU A 24 2.84 -3.32 8.47
C LEU A 24 1.93 -3.25 7.24
N TYR A 25 1.24 -2.14 7.06
CA TYR A 25 0.46 -1.92 5.84
C TYR A 25 1.39 -1.93 4.62
N THR A 26 0.88 -2.44 3.50
CA THR A 26 1.73 -2.88 2.38
C THR A 26 2.53 -1.75 1.76
N GLN A 27 1.97 -0.53 1.69
CA GLN A 27 2.68 0.62 1.15
C GLN A 27 3.91 1.01 2.00
N LEU A 28 3.88 0.79 3.31
CA LEU A 28 5.06 1.02 4.15
C LEU A 28 6.13 -0.05 3.96
N ALA A 29 5.73 -1.31 3.77
CA ALA A 29 6.67 -2.35 3.39
C ALA A 29 7.39 -1.97 2.08
N PHE A 30 6.63 -1.49 1.08
CA PHE A 30 7.17 -0.93 -0.16
C PHE A 30 8.14 0.23 0.11
N ALA A 31 7.75 1.23 0.92
CA ALA A 31 8.60 2.38 1.21
C ALA A 31 9.91 1.97 1.92
N ILE A 32 9.86 1.03 2.87
CA ILE A 32 11.03 0.50 3.56
C ILE A 32 12.00 -0.17 2.57
N GLU A 33 11.50 -1.00 1.66
CA GLU A 33 12.35 -1.65 0.65
C GLU A 33 12.92 -0.64 -0.35
N ARG A 34 12.14 0.36 -0.74
CA ARG A 34 12.61 1.46 -1.59
C ARG A 34 13.71 2.29 -0.93
N VAL A 35 13.59 2.60 0.36
CA VAL A 35 14.66 3.28 1.11
C VAL A 35 15.95 2.47 1.07
N LYS A 36 15.87 1.14 1.31
CA LYS A 36 17.06 0.28 1.24
C LYS A 36 17.68 0.23 -0.15
N MET A 37 16.84 0.20 -1.18
CA MET A 37 17.28 0.19 -2.58
C MET A 37 17.97 1.50 -2.99
N LEU A 38 17.42 2.64 -2.57
CA LEU A 38 17.93 3.97 -2.90
C LEU A 38 19.08 4.42 -1.99
N ALA A 39 19.33 3.75 -0.86
CA ALA A 39 20.39 4.11 0.08
C ALA A 39 21.80 4.34 -0.52
N PRO A 40 22.24 3.60 -1.56
CA PRO A 40 23.52 3.88 -2.22
C PRO A 40 23.60 5.26 -2.88
N GLU A 41 22.46 5.82 -3.30
CA GLU A 41 22.33 7.14 -3.92
C GLU A 41 22.13 8.25 -2.87
N HIS A 42 21.87 7.88 -1.62
CA HIS A 42 21.62 8.78 -0.49
C HIS A 42 22.54 8.50 0.72
N PRO A 43 23.83 8.86 0.63
CA PRO A 43 24.78 8.62 1.73
C PRO A 43 24.36 9.24 3.06
N GLU A 44 23.64 10.36 3.02
CA GLU A 44 23.13 11.10 4.18
C GLU A 44 22.11 10.31 5.01
N TRP A 45 21.44 9.31 4.42
CA TRP A 45 20.46 8.48 5.12
C TRP A 45 21.07 7.60 6.20
N LYS A 46 22.39 7.37 6.16
CA LYS A 46 23.11 6.62 7.20
C LYS A 46 23.06 7.31 8.56
N ASP A 47 22.93 8.63 8.58
CA ASP A 47 22.96 9.44 9.80
C ASP A 47 21.65 10.19 10.07
N LYS A 48 20.67 10.09 9.16
CA LYS A 48 19.40 10.83 9.23
C LYS A 48 18.22 9.91 9.59
N PRO A 49 17.48 10.17 10.69
CA PRO A 49 16.18 9.55 10.94
C PRO A 49 15.11 10.02 9.93
N PRO A 50 14.10 9.19 9.59
CA PRO A 50 13.91 7.80 10.01
C PRO A 50 14.74 6.77 9.20
N TYR A 51 15.45 7.19 8.15
CA TYR A 51 16.16 6.31 7.23
C TYR A 51 17.23 5.44 7.90
N LYS A 52 18.04 6.02 8.80
CA LYS A 52 19.05 5.29 9.56
C LYS A 52 18.48 4.04 10.23
N ALA A 53 17.36 4.19 10.94
CA ALA A 53 16.72 3.08 11.64
C ALA A 53 16.23 2.00 10.67
N ILE A 54 15.74 2.37 9.49
CA ILE A 54 15.38 1.40 8.44
C ILE A 54 16.60 0.62 7.94
N LEU A 55 17.72 1.31 7.71
CA LEU A 55 18.96 0.69 7.23
C LEU A 55 19.56 -0.24 8.28
N GLU A 56 19.38 0.06 9.57
CA GLU A 56 19.77 -0.78 10.70
C GLU A 56 18.76 -1.90 11.01
N GLY A 57 17.59 -1.90 10.35
CA GLY A 57 16.53 -2.91 10.54
C GLY A 57 15.61 -2.66 11.75
N ASP A 58 15.74 -1.51 12.42
CA ASP A 58 14.88 -1.12 13.54
C ASP A 58 13.63 -0.37 13.04
N ILE A 59 12.67 -1.14 12.53
CA ILE A 59 11.39 -0.60 12.04
C ILE A 59 10.61 0.10 13.16
N LYS A 60 10.73 -0.36 14.41
CA LYS A 60 10.03 0.26 15.53
C LYS A 60 10.57 1.67 15.80
N ALA A 61 11.89 1.84 15.79
CA ALA A 61 12.50 3.16 15.90
C ALA A 61 12.20 4.04 14.68
N ALA A 62 12.21 3.47 13.47
CA ALA A 62 11.87 4.20 12.25
C ALA A 62 10.45 4.80 12.29
N LEU A 63 9.52 4.11 12.94
CA LEU A 63 8.11 4.51 13.04
C LEU A 63 7.76 5.26 14.33
N SER A 64 8.73 5.54 15.20
CA SER A 64 8.46 6.22 16.49
C SER A 64 7.94 7.65 16.31
N GLY A 65 8.18 8.26 15.15
CA GLY A 65 7.63 9.56 14.76
C GLY A 65 6.17 9.53 14.28
N GLY A 66 5.51 8.36 14.30
CA GLY A 66 4.11 8.20 13.90
C GLY A 66 3.87 8.54 12.42
N GLU A 67 2.74 9.19 12.14
CA GLU A 67 2.32 9.56 10.79
C GLU A 67 3.35 10.43 10.05
N HIS A 68 4.06 11.32 10.75
CA HIS A 68 5.10 12.15 10.11
C HIS A 68 6.23 11.29 9.54
N ALA A 69 6.69 10.29 10.29
CA ALA A 69 7.75 9.40 9.82
C ALA A 69 7.28 8.59 8.60
N ILE A 70 6.03 8.14 8.61
CA ILE A 70 5.39 7.44 7.49
C ILE A 70 5.36 8.33 6.24
N VAL A 71 4.87 9.56 6.36
CA VAL A 71 4.78 10.50 5.24
C VAL A 71 6.17 10.81 4.69
N GLU A 72 7.15 11.04 5.56
CA GLU A 72 8.52 11.30 5.15
C GLU A 72 9.11 10.12 4.35
N LEU A 73 8.89 8.88 4.80
CA LEU A 73 9.34 7.68 4.09
C LEU A 73 8.67 7.52 2.73
N ILE A 74 7.35 7.71 2.67
CA ILE A 74 6.61 7.65 1.42
C ILE A 74 7.15 8.72 0.47
N MET A 75 7.22 9.99 0.88
CA MET A 75 7.72 11.08 0.04
C MET A 75 9.14 10.83 -0.47
N ALA A 76 10.06 10.40 0.38
CA ALA A 76 11.46 10.20 -0.01
C ALA A 76 11.68 9.12 -1.07
N THR A 77 10.76 8.16 -1.22
CA THR A 77 10.96 7.00 -2.10
C THR A 77 10.56 7.22 -3.55
N HIS A 78 9.82 8.31 -3.83
CA HIS A 78 9.30 8.62 -5.16
C HIS A 78 9.05 10.11 -5.44
N ALA A 79 9.48 11.03 -4.55
CA ALA A 79 9.49 12.45 -4.86
C ALA A 79 10.34 12.73 -6.12
N GLY A 80 9.83 13.60 -6.99
CA GLY A 80 10.50 13.96 -8.25
C GLY A 80 10.30 12.96 -9.39
N MET A 81 9.60 11.84 -9.17
CA MET A 81 9.21 10.91 -10.24
C MET A 81 7.91 11.36 -10.93
N THR A 82 7.75 11.02 -12.21
CA THR A 82 6.44 11.11 -12.85
C THR A 82 5.53 9.99 -12.34
N THR A 83 4.22 10.18 -12.46
CA THR A 83 3.23 9.16 -12.08
C THR A 83 3.45 7.85 -12.84
N GLU A 84 3.79 7.91 -14.13
CA GLU A 84 4.03 6.74 -14.96
C GLU A 84 5.28 5.98 -14.51
N ALA A 85 6.35 6.70 -14.14
CA ALA A 85 7.56 6.09 -13.62
C ALA A 85 7.29 5.40 -12.28
N PHE A 86 6.52 6.05 -11.40
CA PHE A 86 6.14 5.47 -10.12
C PHE A 86 5.25 4.23 -10.29
N GLU A 87 4.28 4.27 -11.21
CA GLU A 87 3.44 3.13 -11.56
C GLU A 87 4.27 1.90 -11.95
N GLN A 88 5.33 2.07 -12.76
CA GLN A 88 6.21 0.96 -13.14
C GLN A 88 6.97 0.39 -11.94
N VAL A 89 7.46 1.25 -11.04
CA VAL A 89 8.14 0.82 -9.81
C VAL A 89 7.19 0.02 -8.92
N VAL A 90 5.95 0.47 -8.75
CA VAL A 90 4.93 -0.24 -7.96
C VAL A 90 4.59 -1.58 -8.60
N LYS A 91 4.37 -1.63 -9.92
CA LYS A 91 4.08 -2.89 -10.65
C LYS A 91 5.21 -3.90 -10.50
N ALA A 92 6.46 -3.46 -10.64
CA ALA A 92 7.62 -4.32 -10.50
C ALA A 92 7.72 -4.86 -9.07
N TRP A 93 7.54 -4.01 -8.06
CA TRP A 93 7.60 -4.44 -6.67
C TRP A 93 6.48 -5.41 -6.30
N ILE A 94 5.22 -5.06 -6.60
CA ILE A 94 4.05 -5.84 -6.17
C ILE A 94 3.96 -7.21 -6.84
N ALA A 95 4.62 -7.40 -7.99
CA ALA A 95 4.69 -8.68 -8.70
C ALA A 95 5.48 -9.75 -7.93
N ASP A 96 6.49 -9.34 -7.16
CA ASP A 96 7.42 -10.24 -6.47
C ASP A 96 7.39 -10.13 -4.95
N ALA A 97 6.87 -9.02 -4.40
CA ALA A 97 6.85 -8.76 -2.97
C ALA A 97 5.97 -9.76 -2.21
N LYS A 98 6.56 -10.42 -1.20
CA LYS A 98 5.90 -11.46 -0.41
C LYS A 98 5.67 -11.03 1.03
N HIS A 99 4.48 -11.34 1.53
CA HIS A 99 4.12 -11.11 2.92
C HIS A 99 4.99 -11.98 3.87
N PRO A 100 5.57 -11.42 4.94
CA PRO A 100 6.56 -12.11 5.76
C PRO A 100 6.00 -13.33 6.50
N ARG A 101 4.73 -13.28 6.95
CA ARG A 101 4.04 -14.40 7.62
C ARG A 101 3.58 -15.48 6.63
N PHE A 102 2.82 -15.11 5.60
CA PHE A 102 2.16 -16.05 4.70
C PHE A 102 3.07 -16.59 3.58
N LYS A 103 4.20 -15.94 3.32
CA LYS A 103 5.15 -16.28 2.24
C LYS A 103 4.52 -16.30 0.84
N LYS A 104 3.40 -15.58 0.68
CA LYS A 104 2.66 -15.38 -0.57
C LYS A 104 2.79 -13.94 -1.03
N LEU A 105 2.48 -13.67 -2.29
CA LEU A 105 2.44 -12.29 -2.80
C LEU A 105 1.45 -11.46 -1.97
N TYR A 106 1.71 -10.17 -1.80
CA TYR A 106 0.77 -9.28 -1.10
C TYR A 106 -0.63 -9.29 -1.75
N THR A 107 -0.70 -9.34 -3.09
CA THR A 107 -1.94 -9.47 -3.87
C THR A 107 -2.69 -10.79 -3.66
N GLN A 108 -2.07 -11.77 -3.00
CA GLN A 108 -2.71 -13.02 -2.60
C GLN A 108 -3.12 -13.02 -1.12
N CYS A 109 -2.74 -11.99 -0.37
CA CYS A 109 -3.08 -11.82 1.05
C CYS A 109 -4.37 -11.03 1.22
N ILE A 110 -5.34 -11.33 0.36
CA ILE A 110 -6.67 -10.71 0.29
C ILE A 110 -7.69 -11.49 1.09
N TYR A 111 -8.79 -10.83 1.46
CA TYR A 111 -9.93 -11.49 2.07
C TYR A 111 -10.92 -11.94 1.00
N GLN A 112 -10.89 -13.22 0.67
CA GLN A 112 -11.80 -13.84 -0.31
C GLN A 112 -13.29 -13.47 -0.09
N PRO A 113 -13.82 -13.46 1.16
CA PRO A 113 -15.21 -13.03 1.39
C PRO A 113 -15.52 -11.59 0.96
N MET A 114 -14.51 -10.71 0.96
CA MET A 114 -14.67 -9.32 0.54
C MET A 114 -14.75 -9.19 -0.98
N LEU A 115 -14.04 -10.03 -1.73
CA LEU A 115 -14.23 -10.13 -3.18
C LEU A 115 -15.63 -10.63 -3.53
N GLU A 116 -16.13 -11.62 -2.78
CA GLU A 116 -17.49 -12.13 -2.94
C GLU A 116 -18.54 -11.06 -2.63
N LEU A 117 -18.35 -10.29 -1.55
CA LEU A 117 -19.20 -9.15 -1.21
C LEU A 117 -19.20 -8.07 -2.30
N ILE A 118 -18.04 -7.69 -2.81
CA ILE A 118 -17.92 -6.74 -3.93
C ILE A 118 -18.63 -7.27 -5.18
N GLY A 119 -18.45 -8.56 -5.50
CA GLY A 119 -19.12 -9.21 -6.62
C GLY A 119 -20.64 -9.19 -6.47
N LEU A 120 -21.14 -9.51 -5.27
CA LEU A 120 -22.56 -9.45 -4.94
C LEU A 120 -23.12 -8.05 -5.09
N LEU A 121 -22.44 -7.03 -4.55
CA LEU A 121 -22.86 -5.64 -4.64
C LEU A 121 -22.91 -5.15 -6.10
N LYS A 122 -21.87 -5.46 -6.89
CA LYS A 122 -21.83 -5.15 -8.33
C LYS A 122 -22.99 -5.82 -9.09
N ALA A 123 -23.26 -7.09 -8.81
CA ALA A 123 -24.39 -7.82 -9.40
C ALA A 123 -25.76 -7.20 -9.02
N ASN A 124 -25.83 -6.48 -7.90
CA ASN A 124 -27.03 -5.75 -7.45
C ASN A 124 -27.01 -4.26 -7.84
N GLY A 125 -26.13 -3.85 -8.77
CA GLY A 125 -26.09 -2.50 -9.33
C GLY A 125 -25.41 -1.46 -8.44
N PHE A 126 -24.62 -1.87 -7.45
CA PHE A 126 -23.77 -0.95 -6.70
C PHE A 126 -22.51 -0.60 -7.48
N LYS A 127 -22.16 0.69 -7.43
CA LYS A 127 -20.82 1.19 -7.75
C LYS A 127 -19.94 1.01 -6.51
N THR A 128 -18.82 0.31 -6.66
CA THR A 128 -17.89 0.05 -5.57
C THR A 128 -16.65 0.92 -5.71
N TRP A 129 -16.23 1.57 -4.63
CA TRP A 129 -15.05 2.44 -4.60
C TRP A 129 -14.11 2.02 -3.47
N ILE A 130 -12.81 2.15 -3.70
CA ILE A 130 -11.82 2.11 -2.62
C ILE A 130 -11.63 3.53 -2.10
N VAL A 131 -11.80 3.71 -0.80
CA VAL A 131 -11.57 4.96 -0.07
C VAL A 131 -10.60 4.64 1.05
N SER A 132 -9.32 4.90 0.83
CA SER A 132 -8.25 4.51 1.76
C SER A 132 -7.29 5.67 2.02
N ALA A 133 -6.59 5.60 3.15
CA ALA A 133 -5.46 6.47 3.47
C ALA A 133 -4.19 6.10 2.69
N GLY A 134 -4.16 4.92 2.06
CA GLY A 134 -3.09 4.51 1.16
C GLY A 134 -2.97 5.41 -0.07
N GLY A 135 -1.77 5.51 -0.63
CA GLY A 135 -1.49 6.30 -1.82
C GLY A 135 -2.27 5.79 -3.04
N ILE A 136 -3.04 6.66 -3.67
CA ILE A 136 -3.83 6.33 -4.86
C ILE A 136 -2.97 5.75 -5.99
N GLU A 137 -1.79 6.32 -6.23
CA GLU A 137 -0.85 5.87 -7.25
C GLU A 137 -0.11 4.57 -6.86
N PHE A 138 -0.17 4.17 -5.59
CA PHE A 138 0.28 2.86 -5.15
C PHE A 138 -0.79 1.79 -5.37
N MET A 139 -2.08 2.12 -5.25
CA MET A 139 -3.18 1.14 -5.36
C MET A 139 -3.62 0.89 -6.81
N ARG A 140 -3.82 1.94 -7.61
CA ARG A 140 -4.30 1.86 -9.01
C ARG A 140 -3.58 0.81 -9.88
N PRO A 141 -2.26 0.59 -9.78
CA PRO A 141 -1.56 -0.30 -10.71
C PRO A 141 -1.96 -1.79 -10.63
N TRP A 142 -2.61 -2.21 -9.54
CA TRP A 142 -2.89 -3.62 -9.27
C TRP A 142 -4.32 -3.92 -8.80
N THR A 143 -5.06 -2.97 -8.21
CA THR A 143 -6.37 -3.25 -7.58
C THR A 143 -7.45 -3.74 -8.54
N GLU A 144 -7.39 -3.41 -9.84
CA GLU A 144 -8.36 -3.95 -10.81
C GLU A 144 -8.09 -5.40 -11.23
N LYS A 145 -6.86 -5.90 -11.01
CA LYS A 145 -6.43 -7.25 -11.42
C LYS A 145 -6.65 -8.31 -10.34
N VAL A 146 -6.96 -7.87 -9.11
CA VAL A 146 -7.13 -8.69 -7.92
C VAL A 146 -8.60 -8.73 -7.57
#